data_AF-A0A0F9U974-F1
#
_entry.id   AF-A0A0F9U974-F1
#
_cell.length_a   1.000
_cell.length_b   1.000
_cell.length_c   1.000
_cell.angle_alpha   90.00
_cell.angle_beta   90.00
_cell.angle_gamma   90.00
#
_symmetry.space_group_name_H-M   'P 1'
#
loop_
_entity.id
_entity.type
_entity.pdbx_description
1 polymer ?
#
loop_
_entity_poly.entity_id
_entity_poly.type
_entity_poly.pdbx_seq_one_letter_code
_entity_poly.pdbx_strand_id
1 'polypeptide(L)' 'MQNPFRRKRSIEEWEQLIGIKILDPDGFDRKDRHLYERKFTRSEFKAGALASTCLWPREFLDGSMRW' A
#
# COMPACT_ATOMS: atom_id res chain seq x y z
N MET A 1 17.71 -3.72 -14.48
CA MET A 1 16.37 -3.39 -13.92
C MET A 1 16.56 -2.63 -12.61
N GLN A 2 15.97 -1.43 -12.46
CA GLN A 2 16.02 -0.70 -11.18
C GLN A 2 15.08 -1.36 -10.17
N ASN A 3 15.53 -1.58 -8.93
CA ASN A 3 14.69 -2.18 -7.88
C ASN A 3 13.48 -1.28 -7.61
N PRO A 4 12.24 -1.72 -7.91
CA PRO A 4 11.06 -0.87 -7.78
C PRO A 4 10.85 -0.44 -6.33
N PHE A 5 11.33 -1.20 -5.34
CA PHE A 5 11.11 -0.91 -3.92
C PHE A 5 11.92 0.25 -3.34
N ARG A 6 12.83 0.86 -4.13
CA ARG A 6 13.63 2.03 -3.68
C ARG A 6 12.98 3.39 -3.97
N ARG A 7 11.92 3.44 -4.79
CA ARG A 7 11.24 4.69 -5.14
C ARG A 7 10.07 4.97 -4.19
N LYS A 8 9.82 6.25 -3.91
CA LYS A 8 8.61 6.68 -3.21
C LYS A 8 7.40 6.60 -4.16
N ARG A 9 6.24 6.23 -3.63
CA ARG A 9 4.98 6.02 -4.36
C ARG A 9 3.77 6.45 -3.54
N SER A 10 2.63 6.73 -4.17
CA SER A 10 1.38 6.96 -3.44
C SER A 10 0.88 5.68 -2.80
N ILE A 11 -0.13 5.82 -1.93
CA ILE A 11 -0.83 4.69 -1.33
C ILE A 11 -1.38 3.77 -2.43
N GLU A 12 -2.04 4.31 -3.47
CA GLU A 12 -2.66 3.47 -4.51
C GLU A 12 -1.63 2.69 -5.33
N GLU A 13 -0.51 3.31 -5.67
CA GLU A 13 0.58 2.64 -6.38
C GLU A 13 1.20 1.52 -5.52
N TRP A 14 1.26 1.70 -4.20
CA TRP A 14 1.72 0.64 -3.28
C TRP A 14 0.69 -0.47 -3.09
N GLU A 15 -0.59 -0.14 -2.97
CA GLU A 15 -1.71 -1.08 -2.94
C GLU A 15 -1.66 -2.04 -4.13
N GLN A 16 -1.51 -1.50 -5.35
CA GLN A 16 -1.37 -2.29 -6.57
C GLN A 16 -0.13 -3.19 -6.56
N LEU A 17 1.01 -2.64 -6.13
CA LEU A 17 2.28 -3.36 -6.17
C LEU A 17 2.34 -4.49 -5.13
N ILE A 18 1.73 -4.29 -3.97
CA ILE A 18 1.72 -5.24 -2.85
C ILE A 18 0.52 -6.20 -2.94
N GLY A 19 -0.53 -5.81 -3.66
CA GLY A 19 -1.73 -6.64 -3.79
C GLY A 19 -2.66 -6.53 -2.60
N ILE A 20 -2.84 -5.32 -2.07
CA ILE A 20 -3.76 -5.06 -0.96
C ILE A 20 -4.64 -3.86 -1.29
N LYS A 21 -5.74 -3.69 -0.57
CA LYS A 21 -6.51 -2.46 -0.55
C LYS A 21 -6.68 -1.98 0.89
N ILE A 22 -6.27 -0.75 1.17
CA ILE A 22 -6.53 -0.09 2.44
C ILE A 22 -7.97 0.41 2.40
N LEU A 23 -8.77 -0.05 3.36
CA LEU A 23 -10.16 0.39 3.54
C LEU A 23 -10.21 1.60 4.47
N ASP A 24 -9.54 1.49 5.61
CA ASP A 24 -9.42 2.56 6.59
C ASP A 24 -7.94 2.88 6.85
N PRO A 25 -7.43 4.06 6.46
CA PRO A 25 -6.03 4.42 6.56
C PRO A 25 -5.63 4.88 7.98
N ASP A 26 -6.02 4.14 9.02
CA ASP A 26 -5.79 4.53 10.43
C ASP A 26 -4.31 4.63 10.82
N GLY A 27 -3.41 3.88 10.17
CA GLY A 27 -1.97 4.00 10.34
C GLY A 27 -1.33 5.20 9.64
N PHE A 28 -2.12 6.04 8.97
CA PHE A 28 -1.66 7.25 8.30
C PHE A 28 -2.26 8.50 8.95
N ASP A 29 -1.69 9.67 8.65
CA ASP A 29 -2.25 10.93 9.13
C ASP A 29 -3.56 11.26 8.38
N ARG A 30 -4.68 10.91 9.00
CA ARG A 30 -6.03 11.19 8.48
C ARG A 30 -6.39 12.67 8.41
N LYS A 31 -5.62 13.56 9.06
CA LYS A 31 -5.82 15.01 8.97
C LYS A 31 -5.12 15.61 7.75
N ASP A 32 -4.25 14.84 7.12
CA ASP A 32 -3.56 15.23 5.91
C ASP A 32 -4.53 15.20 4.71
N ARG A 33 -4.88 16.39 4.23
CA ARG A 33 -5.79 16.57 3.08
C ARG A 33 -5.20 16.01 1.77
N HIS A 34 -3.88 15.83 1.71
CA HIS A 34 -3.14 15.35 0.56
C HIS A 34 -2.57 13.94 0.79
N LEU A 35 -3.11 13.18 1.75
CA LEU A 35 -2.61 11.86 2.13
C LEU A 35 -2.39 10.93 0.93
N TYR A 36 -3.34 10.87 0.00
CA TYR A 36 -3.27 10.00 -1.17
C TYR A 36 -2.29 10.50 -2.25
N GLU A 37 -1.98 11.80 -2.28
CA GLU A 37 -0.99 12.39 -3.19
C GLU A 37 0.44 12.22 -2.67
N ARG A 38 0.61 12.05 -1.35
CA ARG A 38 1.92 11.89 -0.72
C ARG A 38 2.63 10.64 -1.21
N LYS A 39 3.95 10.79 -1.36
CA LYS A 39 4.83 9.71 -1.78
C LYS A 39 5.56 9.12 -0.58
N PHE A 40 5.34 7.83 -0.35
CA PHE A 40 5.89 7.04 0.74
C PHE A 40 6.95 6.08 0.22
N THR A 41 8.02 5.89 0.98
CA THR A 41 8.90 4.72 0.83
C THR A 41 8.12 3.44 1.15
N ARG A 42 8.68 2.29 0.76
CA ARG A 42 8.10 0.99 1.10
C ARG A 42 7.89 0.82 2.61
N SER A 43 8.88 1.23 3.40
CA SER A 43 8.86 1.06 4.86
C SER A 43 7.79 1.92 5.51
N GLU A 44 7.67 3.18 5.09
CA GLU A 44 6.61 4.09 5.58
C GLU A 44 5.23 3.56 5.22
N PHE A 45 5.03 3.14 3.95
CA PHE A 45 3.76 2.54 3.53
C PHE A 45 3.41 1.29 4.35
N LYS A 46 4.38 0.36 4.53
CA LYS A 46 4.15 -0.86 5.32
C LYS A 46 3.79 -0.55 6.77
N ALA A 47 4.48 0.40 7.40
CA ALA A 47 4.18 0.80 8.77
C ALA A 47 2.75 1.34 8.90
N GLY A 48 2.32 2.19 7.96
CA GLY A 48 0.94 2.68 7.92
C GLY A 48 -0.07 1.56 7.64
N ALA A 49 0.17 0.74 6.62
CA ALA A 49 -0.72 -0.36 6.24
C ALA A 49 -0.91 -1.39 7.37
N LEU A 50 0.13 -1.68 8.17
CA LEU A 50 0.04 -2.60 9.31
C LEU A 50 -0.88 -2.10 10.43
N ALA A 51 -1.05 -0.79 10.56
CA ALA A 51 -1.94 -0.17 11.53
C ALA A 51 -3.28 0.26 10.89
N SER A 52 -3.57 -0.22 9.67
CA SER A 52 -4.77 0.10 8.90
C SER A 52 -5.62 -1.13 8.64
N THR A 53 -6.92 -0.93 8.44
CA THR A 53 -7.81 -1.98 7.94
C THR A 53 -7.50 -2.25 6.48
N CYS A 54 -7.04 -3.46 6.17
CA CYS A 54 -6.67 -3.86 4.81
C CYS A 54 -7.52 -5.05 4.33
N LEU A 55 -7.99 -4.97 3.10
CA LEU A 55 -8.51 -6.09 2.34
C LEU A 55 -7.36 -6.75 1.56
N TRP A 56 -7.27 -8.06 1.72
CA TRP A 56 -6.40 -8.91 0.92
C TRP A 56 -7.31 -9.63 -0.09
N PRO A 57 -7.19 -9.36 -1.39
CA PRO A 57 -7.99 -10.06 -2.39
C PRO A 57 -7.81 -11.58 -2.24
N ARG A 58 -8.90 -12.34 -2.41
CA ARG A 58 -8.93 -13.80 -2.20
C ARG A 58 -7.91 -14.56 -3.05
N GLU A 59 -7.51 -13.99 -4.18
CA GLU A 59 -6.49 -14.48 -5.12
C GLU A 59 -5.06 -14.48 -4.53
N PHE A 60 -4.83 -13.83 -3.39
CA PHE A 60 -3.54 -13.90 -2.67
C PHE A 60 -3.46 -15.07 -1.68
N LEU A 61 -4.60 -15.67 -1.32
CA LEU A 61 -4.65 -16.80 -0.38
C LEU A 61 -4.52 -18.15 -1.09
N ASP A 62 -4.81 -18.22 -2.39
CA ASP A 62 -4.72 -19.46 -3.18
C ASP A 62 -3.39 -19.62 -3.96
N GLY A 63 -2.52 -18.61 -3.93
CA GLY A 63 -1.19 -18.68 -4.54
C GLY A 63 -1.17 -18.60 -6.07
N SER A 64 -2.27 -18.22 -6.73
CA SER A 64 -2.38 -18.23 -8.19
C SER A 64 -2.44 -16.84 -8.82
N MET A 65 -1.35 -16.09 -8.73
CA MET A 65 -1.27 -14.79 -9.43
C MET A 65 -0.84 -15.00 -10.90
N ARG A 66 -1.75 -14.70 -11.85
CA ARG A 66 -1.44 -14.56 -13.28
C ARG A 66 -1.62 -13.09 -13.70
N TRP A 67 -0.65 -12.60 -14.47
CA TRP A 67 -0.55 -11.23 -15.00
C TRP A 67 -1.57 -10.94 -16.10
#